data_AF-A0A4U8YZY8-F1
#
_entry.id   AF-A0A4U8YZY8-F1
#
_cell.length_a   1.000
_cell.length_b   1.000
_cell.length_c   1.000
_cell.angle_alpha   90.00
_cell.angle_beta   90.00
_cell.angle_gamma   90.00
#
_symmetry.space_group_name_H-M   'P 1'
#
loop_
_entity.id
_entity.type
_entity.pdbx_description
1 polymer ?
#
loop_
_entity_poly.entity_id
_entity_poly.type
_entity_poly.pdbx_seq_one_letter_code
_entity_poly.pdbx_strand_id
1 'polypeptide(L)'
;MAIKKDTLDQLLAGRDPKEVFNKDGLFDELKKALAERVLNAEIDDHLEGETAEGRKKPPQWLFEQEGDHRDVEARYSHTARS
;
A
#
# COMPACT_ATOMS: atom_id res chain seq x y z
N MET A 1 -20.24 -6.41 -7.23
CA MET A 1 -19.84 -5.10 -7.78
C MET A 1 -20.38 -4.97 -9.19
N ALA A 2 -20.88 -3.79 -9.56
CA ALA A 2 -21.31 -3.50 -10.92
C ALA A 2 -20.64 -2.21 -11.38
N ILE A 3 -20.16 -2.19 -12.62
CA ILE A 3 -19.58 -0.99 -13.24
C ILE A 3 -20.72 0.00 -13.49
N LYS A 4 -20.50 1.29 -13.22
CA LYS A 4 -21.49 2.34 -13.49
C LYS A 4 -21.79 2.40 -15.00
N LYS A 5 -23.05 2.61 -15.34
CA LYS A 5 -23.49 2.67 -16.74
C LYS A 5 -22.74 3.74 -17.54
N ASP A 6 -22.60 4.94 -16.99
CA ASP A 6 -21.89 6.03 -17.67
C ASP A 6 -20.43 5.69 -17.95
N THR A 7 -19.77 4.94 -17.05
CA THR A 7 -18.40 4.46 -17.26
C THR A 7 -18.35 3.42 -18.38
N LEU A 8 -19.34 2.52 -18.44
CA LEU A 8 -19.44 1.57 -19.54
C LEU A 8 -19.68 2.27 -20.88
N ASP A 9 -20.57 3.26 -20.92
CA ASP A 9 -20.86 4.04 -22.12
C ASP A 9 -19.62 4.82 -22.58
N GLN A 10 -18.82 5.38 -21.66
CA GLN A 10 -17.53 6.02 -21.97
C GLN A 10 -16.50 5.03 -22.53
N LEU A 11 -16.42 3.82 -21.99
CA LEU A 11 -15.53 2.78 -22.48
C LEU A 11 -15.94 2.27 -23.88
N LEU A 12 -17.25 2.29 -24.19
CA LEU A 12 -17.77 1.87 -25.48
C LEU A 12 -17.87 3.00 -26.51
N ALA A 13 -17.76 4.27 -26.09
CA ALA A 13 -17.90 5.43 -26.96
C ALA A 13 -16.90 5.39 -28.13
N GLY A 14 -17.43 5.48 -29.35
CA GLY A 14 -16.63 5.50 -30.58
C GLY A 14 -16.02 4.17 -31.00
N ARG A 15 -16.32 3.06 -30.30
CA ARG A 15 -15.86 1.71 -30.64
C ARG A 15 -16.97 0.91 -31.33
N ASP A 16 -16.59 0.00 -32.23
CA ASP A 16 -17.52 -1.00 -32.77
C ASP A 16 -17.78 -2.06 -31.69
N PRO A 17 -19.05 -2.33 -31.31
CA PRO A 17 -19.39 -3.36 -30.33
C PRO A 17 -18.84 -4.76 -30.64
N LYS A 18 -18.62 -5.09 -31.91
CA LYS A 18 -18.06 -6.38 -32.34
C LYS A 18 -16.57 -6.50 -32.03
N GLU A 19 -15.85 -5.38 -32.05
CA GLU A 19 -14.41 -5.32 -31.78
C GLU A 19 -14.09 -5.35 -30.28
N VAL A 20 -15.06 -5.05 -29.41
CA VAL A 20 -14.90 -5.04 -27.95
C VAL A 20 -14.42 -6.39 -27.40
N PHE A 21 -14.91 -7.48 -28.00
CA PHE A 21 -14.61 -8.87 -27.61
C PHE A 21 -13.63 -9.58 -28.55
N ASN A 22 -13.14 -8.87 -29.57
CA ASN A 22 -12.12 -9.43 -30.44
C ASN A 22 -10.81 -9.60 -29.67
N LYS A 23 -9.95 -10.45 -30.21
CA LYS A 23 -8.58 -10.58 -29.74
C LYS A 23 -7.89 -9.23 -29.89
N ASP A 24 -7.24 -8.78 -28.82
CA ASP A 24 -6.64 -7.44 -28.69
C ASP A 24 -7.68 -6.29 -28.63
N GLY A 25 -8.95 -6.61 -28.34
CA GLY A 25 -10.01 -5.64 -28.10
C GLY A 25 -10.00 -5.06 -26.68
N LEU A 26 -10.98 -4.20 -26.40
CA LEU A 26 -11.14 -3.48 -25.12
C LEU A 26 -11.11 -4.43 -23.90
N PHE A 27 -11.68 -5.63 -24.01
CA PHE A 27 -11.70 -6.57 -22.90
C PHE A 27 -10.30 -7.10 -22.55
N ASP A 28 -9.46 -7.34 -23.55
CA ASP A 28 -8.09 -7.80 -23.33
C ASP A 28 -7.20 -6.67 -22.77
N GLU A 29 -7.40 -5.43 -23.25
CA GLU A 29 -6.76 -4.25 -22.67
C GLU A 29 -7.13 -4.06 -21.20
N LEU A 30 -8.42 -4.18 -20.85
CA LEU A 30 -8.90 -4.08 -19.47
C LEU A 30 -8.31 -5.17 -18.56
N LYS A 31 -8.22 -6.43 -19.05
CA LYS A 31 -7.56 -7.50 -18.30
C LYS A 31 -6.09 -7.18 -18.03
N LYS A 32 -5.38 -6.68 -19.04
CA LYS A 32 -3.96 -6.32 -18.92
C LYS A 32 -3.77 -5.19 -17.90
N ALA A 33 -4.54 -4.11 -18.02
CA ALA A 33 -4.50 -2.99 -17.08
C ALA A 33 -4.83 -3.41 -15.64
N LEU A 34 -5.78 -4.35 -15.45
CA LEU A 34 -6.11 -4.88 -14.14
C LEU A 34 -4.98 -5.75 -13.58
N ALA A 35 -4.40 -6.64 -14.39
CA ALA A 35 -3.26 -7.46 -13.98
C ALA A 35 -2.06 -6.60 -13.58
N GLU A 36 -1.74 -5.57 -14.36
CA GLU A 36 -0.71 -4.59 -14.03
C GLU A 36 -1.00 -3.84 -12.73
N ARG A 37 -2.26 -3.43 -12.50
CA ARG A 37 -2.64 -2.75 -11.26
C ARG A 37 -2.52 -3.65 -10.04
N VAL A 38 -2.92 -4.92 -10.15
CA VAL A 38 -2.78 -5.89 -9.05
C VAL A 38 -1.31 -6.17 -8.78
N LEU A 39 -0.51 -6.38 -9.83
CA LEU A 39 0.94 -6.59 -9.70
C LEU A 39 1.65 -5.37 -9.09
N ASN A 40 1.28 -4.16 -9.50
CA ASN A 40 1.83 -2.94 -8.94
C ASN A 40 1.34 -2.67 -7.51
N ALA A 41 0.10 -3.05 -7.18
CA ALA A 41 -0.43 -2.95 -5.83
C ALA A 41 0.29 -3.90 -4.86
N GLU A 42 0.70 -5.09 -5.31
CA GLU A 42 1.58 -5.97 -4.51
C GLU A 42 2.96 -5.35 -4.29
N ILE A 43 3.49 -4.55 -5.23
CA ILE A 43 4.77 -3.86 -5.06
C ILE A 43 4.64 -2.66 -4.11
N ASP A 44 3.56 -1.86 -4.19
CA ASP A 44 3.30 -0.75 -3.26
C ASP A 44 3.02 -1.27 -1.83
N ASP A 45 2.25 -2.35 -1.68
CA ASP A 45 1.93 -2.96 -0.37
C ASP A 45 3.14 -3.71 0.25
N HIS A 46 4.16 -4.06 -0.55
CA HIS A 46 5.42 -4.62 -0.05
C HIS A 46 6.51 -3.59 0.28
N LEU A 47 6.46 -2.37 -0.26
CA LEU A 47 7.45 -1.32 0.06
C LEU A 47 7.03 -0.41 1.23
N GLU A 48 5.79 -0.48 1.70
CA GLU A 48 5.39 0.10 2.99
C GLU A 48 5.80 -0.77 4.19
N GLY A 49 6.22 -2.01 3.97
CA GLY A 49 6.76 -2.91 4.98
C GLY A 49 8.27 -2.75 5.26
N GLU A 50 9.04 -2.22 4.30
CA GLU A 50 10.52 -2.19 4.37
C GLU A 50 11.12 -0.78 4.47
N THR A 51 10.30 0.27 4.66
CA THR A 51 10.78 1.64 4.93
C THR A 51 10.56 2.10 6.37
N ALA A 52 10.23 1.16 7.28
CA ALA A 52 10.22 1.37 8.73
C ALA A 52 11.41 0.71 9.45
N GLU A 53 12.38 0.15 8.72
CA GLU A 53 13.66 -0.33 9.25
C GLU A 53 14.64 0.85 9.44
N GLY A 54 14.34 1.73 10.39
CA GLY A 54 15.25 2.84 10.72
C GLY A 54 14.95 3.59 12.02
N ARG A 55 13.79 3.38 12.62
CA ARG A 55 13.54 3.84 13.98
C ARG A 55 12.59 2.88 14.66
N LYS A 56 13.15 1.93 15.41
CA LYS A 56 12.38 1.17 16.40
C LYS A 56 11.80 2.18 17.39
N LYS A 57 10.58 2.65 17.13
CA LYS A 57 9.79 3.33 18.15
C LYS A 57 9.65 2.31 19.27
N PRO A 58 10.09 2.64 20.50
CA PRO A 58 9.99 1.68 21.60
C PRO A 58 8.52 1.29 21.79
N PRO A 59 8.25 0.05 22.19
CA PRO A 59 6.88 -0.45 22.36
C PRO A 59 6.11 0.49 23.31
N GLN A 60 4.86 0.79 22.97
CA GLN A 60 4.00 1.77 23.67
C GLN A 60 3.85 1.48 25.18
N TRP A 61 4.05 0.23 25.59
CA TRP A 61 4.12 -0.26 26.97
C TRP A 61 5.29 0.32 27.79
N LEU A 62 6.26 0.96 27.13
CA LEU A 62 7.38 1.66 27.78
C LEU A 62 6.94 3.02 28.38
N PHE A 63 5.72 3.48 28.12
CA PHE A 63 5.21 4.78 28.60
C PHE A 63 4.09 4.68 29.64
N GLU A 64 3.67 3.47 30.02
CA GLU A 64 2.54 3.28 30.94
C GLU A 64 2.98 2.53 32.21
N GLN A 65 3.81 3.17 33.04
CA GLN A 65 3.72 2.98 34.49
C GLN A 65 4.20 4.24 35.23
N GLU A 66 3.20 5.02 35.64
CA GLU A 66 3.11 5.88 36.83
C GLU A 66 4.43 6.33 37.53
N GLY A 67 4.72 7.63 37.40
CA GLY A 67 5.13 8.46 38.53
C GLY A 67 6.62 8.63 38.85
N ASP A 68 7.38 9.34 38.01
CA ASP A 68 8.23 10.51 38.37
C ASP A 68 9.04 10.90 37.13
N HIS A 69 8.92 12.16 36.73
CA HIS A 69 9.35 12.70 35.44
C HIS A 69 10.82 13.17 35.45
N ARG A 70 11.70 12.45 36.16
CA ARG A 70 13.13 12.74 36.24
C ARG A 70 13.89 11.41 36.21
N ASP A 71 15.00 11.35 35.48
CA ASP A 71 15.92 10.19 35.38
C ASP A 71 15.74 9.18 34.21
N VAL A 72 15.31 9.64 33.03
CA VAL A 72 15.42 8.83 31.80
C VAL A 72 16.84 8.88 31.19
N GLU A 73 17.59 9.97 31.40
CA GLU A 73 18.90 10.17 30.73
C GLU A 73 20.08 9.47 31.44
N ALA A 74 19.96 9.17 32.75
CA ALA A 74 21.05 8.57 33.53
C ALA A 74 21.24 7.06 33.31
N ARG A 75 20.25 6.37 32.73
CA ARG A 75 20.27 4.90 32.57
C ARG A 75 20.86 4.42 31.25
N TYR A 76 21.02 5.29 30.27
CA TYR A 76 21.53 4.90 28.95
C TYR A 76 23.07 5.00 28.81
N SER A 77 23.77 5.58 29.78
CA SER A 77 25.22 5.81 29.71
C SER A 77 26.09 4.69 30.31
N HIS A 78 25.49 3.66 30.92
CA HIS A 78 26.26 2.62 31.65
C HIS A 78 26.45 1.29 30.91
N THR A 79 25.92 1.12 29.70
CA THR A 79 26.04 -0.14 28.93
C THR A 79 26.96 -0.05 27.71
N ALA A 80 27.75 1.01 27.61
CA ALA A 80 28.75 1.20 26.54
C ALA A 80 30.20 1.16 27.04
N ARG A 81 30.44 0.58 28.24
CA ARG A 81 31.79 0.24 28.72
C ARG A 81 31.73 -0.93 29.69
N SER A 82 31.87 -2.15 29.16
CA SER A 82 32.83 -3.14 29.68
C SER A 82 33.02 -4.28 28.70
#